data_AF-A0A1Q9MW02-F1
#
_entry.id   AF-A0A1Q9MW02-F1
#
_cell.length_a   1.000
_cell.length_b   1.000
_cell.length_c   1.000
_cell.angle_alpha   90.00
_cell.angle_beta   90.00
_cell.angle_gamma   90.00
#
_symmetry.space_group_name_H-M   'P 1'
#
loop_
_entity.id
_entity.type
_entity.pdbx_description
1 polymer ?
#
loop_
_entity_poly.entity_id
_entity_poly.type
_entity_poly.pdbx_seq_one_letter_code
_entity_poly.pdbx_strand_id
1 'polypeptide(L)'
;MLVIYLDDIEDFVHFLDRRAMNEIFYEINPDMNSATIALHFLGQVGEMLVLYETRIDVRAGKQTEEVLKEIRETFSTIGEIELVKGKIREIFISLA
;
A
#
# COMPACT_ATOMS: atom_id res chain seq x y z
N MET A 1 5.09 -16.63 -4.05
CA MET A 1 4.65 -15.21 -4.06
C MET A 1 5.88 -14.35 -4.20
N LEU A 2 5.98 -13.60 -5.29
CA LEU A 2 7.04 -12.62 -5.48
C LEU A 2 6.62 -11.32 -4.79
N VAL A 3 7.54 -10.66 -4.08
CA VAL A 3 7.33 -9.34 -3.51
C VAL A 3 8.24 -8.35 -4.24
N ILE A 4 7.66 -7.26 -4.73
CA ILE A 4 8.38 -6.15 -5.35
C ILE A 4 8.30 -4.98 -4.37
N TYR A 5 9.45 -4.56 -3.88
CA TYR A 5 9.58 -3.35 -3.06
C TYR A 5 9.75 -2.15 -3.98
N LEU A 6 8.97 -1.11 -3.73
CA LEU A 6 8.97 0.15 -4.46
C LEU A 6 9.48 1.25 -3.53
N ASP A 7 10.38 2.08 -4.03
CA ASP A 7 11.17 3.01 -3.22
C ASP A 7 10.32 4.14 -2.62
N ASP A 8 9.29 4.60 -3.35
CA ASP A 8 8.39 5.65 -2.91
C ASP A 8 6.95 5.49 -3.45
N ILE A 9 6.10 6.45 -3.08
CA ILE A 9 4.69 6.46 -3.47
C ILE A 9 4.49 6.77 -4.96
N GLU A 10 5.42 7.47 -5.63
CA GLU A 10 5.31 7.78 -7.06
C GLU A 10 5.53 6.51 -7.87
N ASP A 11 6.57 5.75 -7.53
CA ASP A 11 6.79 4.40 -8.06
C ASP A 11 5.58 3.52 -7.78
N PHE A 12 5.09 3.52 -6.54
CA PHE A 12 3.89 2.74 -6.16
C PHE A 12 2.69 3.05 -7.04
N VAL A 13 2.40 4.33 -7.26
CA VAL A 13 1.33 4.79 -8.15
C VAL A 13 1.55 4.35 -9.59
N HIS A 14 2.79 4.36 -10.08
CA HIS A 14 3.11 3.95 -11.44
C HIS A 14 2.75 2.49 -11.73
N PHE A 15 2.83 1.60 -10.73
CA PHE A 15 2.50 0.18 -10.87
C PHE A 15 1.02 -0.17 -10.56
N LEU A 16 0.19 0.80 -10.16
CA LEU A 16 -1.24 0.55 -9.85
C LEU A 16 -2.07 0.15 -11.06
N ASP A 17 -1.58 0.36 -12.29
CA ASP A 17 -2.20 -0.14 -13.52
C ASP A 17 -2.19 -1.68 -13.60
N ARG A 18 -1.27 -2.34 -12.89
CA ARG A 18 -1.14 -3.80 -12.84
C ARG A 18 -2.00 -4.44 -11.76
N ARG A 19 -2.74 -3.66 -10.98
CA ARG A 19 -3.49 -4.15 -9.82
C ARG A 19 -4.52 -5.20 -10.25
N ALA A 20 -4.62 -6.27 -9.48
CA ALA A 20 -5.61 -7.33 -9.66
C ALA A 20 -6.95 -7.01 -9.00
N MET A 21 -6.98 -6.02 -8.10
CA MET A 21 -8.13 -5.61 -7.30
C MET A 21 -8.05 -4.11 -7.00
N ASN A 22 -9.14 -3.49 -6.55
CA ASN A 22 -9.19 -2.05 -6.27
C ASN A 22 -8.74 -1.71 -4.84
N GLU A 23 -8.51 -2.72 -4.02
CA GLU A 23 -8.08 -2.61 -2.64
C GLU A 23 -6.56 -2.41 -2.55
N ILE A 24 -6.17 -1.35 -1.86
CA ILE A 24 -4.81 -1.13 -1.40
C ILE A 24 -4.80 -1.30 0.11
N PHE A 25 -4.00 -2.24 0.58
CA PHE A 25 -3.90 -2.57 1.99
C PHE A 25 -2.82 -1.76 2.66
N TYR A 26 -3.10 -1.29 3.88
CA TYR A 26 -2.09 -0.57 4.65
C TYR A 26 -1.95 -1.08 6.08
N GLU A 27 -0.71 -0.99 6.56
CA GLU A 27 -0.32 -1.27 7.93
C GLU A 27 0.37 -0.04 8.52
N ILE A 28 0.01 0.32 9.75
CA ILE A 28 0.70 1.37 10.50
C ILE A 28 1.62 0.67 11.49
N ASN A 29 2.92 0.92 11.34
CA ASN A 29 3.95 0.45 12.25
C ASN A 29 4.42 1.63 13.11
N PRO A 30 3.88 1.81 14.32
CA PRO A 30 4.36 2.84 15.23
C PRO A 30 5.77 2.49 15.74
N ASP A 31 6.64 3.49 15.77
CA ASP A 31 7.94 3.46 16.44
C ASP A 31 7.95 4.55 17.53
N MET A 32 8.92 4.52 18.45
CA MET A 32 8.92 5.34 19.66
C MET A 32 8.70 6.84 19.42
N ASN A 33 9.17 7.37 18.27
CA ASN A 33 9.02 8.79 17.90
C ASN A 33 8.53 9.01 16.46
N SER A 34 8.16 7.94 15.75
CA SER A 34 7.76 8.01 14.34
C SER A 34 6.74 6.92 14.03
N ALA A 35 6.20 6.93 12.81
CA ALA A 35 5.42 5.81 12.33
C ALA A 35 5.80 5.55 10.87
N THR A 36 5.73 4.30 10.44
CA THR A 36 5.85 3.94 9.04
C THR A 36 4.53 3.35 8.58
N ILE A 37 4.01 3.82 7.46
CA ILE A 37 2.85 3.23 6.78
C ILE A 37 3.40 2.32 5.69
N ALA A 38 3.14 1.03 5.78
CA ALA A 38 3.40 0.11 4.68
C ALA A 38 2.13 0.01 3.82
N LEU A 39 2.25 0.21 2.52
CA LEU A 39 1.17 0.06 1.54
C LEU A 39 1.44 -1.16 0.68
N HIS A 40 0.37 -1.88 0.33
CA HIS A 40 0.46 -3.10 -0.44
C HIS A 40 -0.70 -3.23 -1.42
N PHE A 41 -0.43 -3.71 -2.63
CA PHE A 41 -1.47 -4.18 -3.54
C PHE A 41 -1.01 -5.44 -4.28
N LEU A 42 -1.97 -6.24 -4.72
CA LEU A 42 -1.69 -7.33 -5.66
C LEU A 42 -1.68 -6.82 -7.07
N GLY A 43 -0.65 -7.19 -7.82
CA GLY A 43 -0.70 -7.13 -9.27
C GLY A 43 -0.59 -8.50 -9.92
N GLN A 44 -1.02 -8.56 -11.17
CA GLN A 44 -0.88 -9.73 -12.01
C GLN A 44 0.20 -9.49 -13.07
N VAL A 45 1.20 -10.38 -13.12
CA VAL A 45 2.26 -10.36 -14.14
C VAL A 45 2.27 -11.71 -14.84
N GLY A 46 1.64 -11.76 -16.02
CA GLY A 46 1.35 -13.03 -16.70
C GLY A 46 0.40 -13.89 -15.87
N GLU A 47 0.83 -15.12 -15.56
CA GLU A 47 0.07 -16.05 -14.70
C GLU A 47 0.43 -15.94 -13.21
N MET A 48 1.33 -15.04 -12.83
CA MET A 48 1.81 -14.91 -11.46
C MET A 48 1.14 -13.75 -10.71
N LEU A 49 0.71 -14.00 -9.48
CA LEU A 49 0.37 -12.96 -8.51
C LEU A 49 1.64 -12.42 -7.85
N VAL A 50 1.78 -11.10 -7.89
CA VAL A 50 2.91 -10.34 -7.35
C VAL A 50 2.38 -9.37 -6.30
N LEU A 51 3.05 -9.32 -5.16
CA LEU A 51 2.78 -8.34 -4.12
C LEU A 51 3.69 -7.13 -4.33
N TYR A 52 3.11 -5.95 -4.54
CA TYR A 52 3.85 -4.69 -4.54
C TYR A 52 3.77 -4.07 -3.16
N GLU A 53 4.89 -3.63 -2.61
CA GLU A 53 5.01 -3.01 -1.29
C GLU A 53 5.76 -1.68 -1.40
N THR A 54 5.26 -0.63 -0.75
CA THR A 54 6.05 0.58 -0.46
C THR A 54 5.91 0.97 1.00
N ARG A 55 6.86 1.78 1.49
CA ARG A 55 6.89 2.26 2.87
C ARG A 55 6.97 3.77 2.87
N ILE A 56 6.13 4.38 3.69
CA ILE A 56 6.01 5.83 3.81
C ILE A 56 6.33 6.19 5.26
N ASP A 57 7.40 6.94 5.46
CA ASP A 57 7.77 7.44 6.78
C ASP A 57 6.92 8.66 7.15
N VAL A 58 6.21 8.53 8.28
CA VAL A 58 5.49 9.63 8.90
C VAL A 58 6.51 10.49 9.66
N ARG A 59 6.84 11.64 9.08
CA ARG A 59 7.78 12.60 9.68
C ARG A 59 7.30 13.05 11.06
N ALA A 60 8.25 13.32 11.95
CA ALA A 60 7.96 13.83 13.29
C ALA A 60 7.10 15.11 13.23
N GLY A 61 6.03 15.13 14.03
CA GLY A 61 5.07 16.24 14.08
C GLY A 61 3.89 16.13 13.10
N LYS A 62 3.91 15.17 12.17
CA LYS A 62 2.77 14.86 11.30
C LYS A 62 1.95 13.72 11.90
N GLN A 63 0.63 13.84 11.87
CA GLN A 63 -0.25 12.76 12.32
C GLN A 63 -0.37 11.70 11.22
N THR A 64 -0.38 10.42 11.60
CA THR A 64 -0.56 9.32 10.64
C THR A 64 -1.87 9.47 9.85
N GLU A 65 -2.94 9.98 10.47
CA GLU A 65 -4.22 10.22 9.78
C GLU A 65 -4.11 11.28 8.68
N GLU A 66 -3.27 12.30 8.86
CA GLU A 66 -3.02 13.31 7.81
C GLU A 66 -2.30 12.69 6.62
N VAL A 67 -1.31 11.82 6.87
CA VAL A 67 -0.61 11.08 5.81
C VAL A 67 -1.57 10.12 5.10
N LEU A 68 -2.43 9.40 5.83
CA LEU A 68 -3.45 8.55 5.22
C LEU A 68 -4.45 9.35 4.39
N LYS A 69 -4.81 10.56 4.81
CA LYS A 69 -5.67 11.45 4.03
C LYS A 69 -5.01 11.85 2.71
N GLU A 70 -3.74 12.25 2.73
CA GLU A 70 -2.98 12.59 1.51
C GLU A 70 -2.85 11.39 0.56
N ILE A 71 -2.64 10.19 1.09
CA ILE A 71 -2.62 8.94 0.31
C ILE A 71 -3.98 8.71 -0.36
N ARG A 72 -5.09 8.86 0.37
CA ARG A 72 -6.44 8.73 -0.19
C ARG A 72 -6.74 9.77 -1.27
N GLU A 73 -6.31 11.01 -1.07
CA GLU A 73 -6.44 12.08 -2.06
C GLU A 73 -5.64 11.75 -3.33
N THR A 74 -4.42 11.24 -3.18
CA THR A 74 -3.59 10.77 -4.30
C THR A 74 -4.30 9.68 -5.10
N PHE A 75 -4.82 8.65 -4.43
CA PHE A 75 -5.51 7.55 -5.08
C PHE A 75 -6.82 7.95 -5.74
N SER A 76 -7.54 8.93 -5.18
CA SER A 76 -8.77 9.45 -5.76
C SER A 76 -8.57 10.08 -7.14
N THR A 77 -7.34 10.53 -7.47
CA THR A 77 -7.02 11.07 -8.80
C THR A 77 -6.74 9.98 -9.85
N ILE A 78 -6.46 8.76 -9.41
CA ILE A 78 -6.03 7.64 -10.26
C ILE A 78 -7.22 6.76 -10.65
N GLY A 79 -8.18 6.58 -9.75
CA GLY A 79 -9.40 5.83 -10.02
C GLY A 79 -10.11 5.37 -8.75
N GLU A 80 -11.01 4.39 -8.93
CA GLU A 80 -11.71 3.75 -7.82
C GLU A 80 -10.75 2.83 -7.07
N ILE A 81 -10.22 3.33 -5.96
CA ILE A 81 -9.29 2.62 -5.08
C ILE A 81 -9.83 2.69 -3.65
N GLU A 82 -9.89 1.55 -2.98
CA GLU A 82 -10.26 1.45 -1.57
C GLU A 82 -9.04 1.23 -0.70
N LEU A 83 -8.84 2.09 0.30
CA LEU A 83 -7.73 1.98 1.24
C LEU A 83 -8.16 1.16 2.47
N VAL A 84 -7.71 -0.09 2.55
CA VAL A 84 -8.14 -1.07 3.56
C VAL A 84 -7.07 -1.27 4.62
N LYS A 85 -7.41 -1.13 5.89
CA LYS A 85 -6.48 -1.40 6.99
C LYS A 85 -6.35 -2.91 7.19
N GLY A 86 -5.14 -3.46 7.09
CA GLY A 86 -4.95 -4.88 7.33
C GLY A 86 -3.59 -5.40 6.88
N LYS A 87 -3.22 -6.57 7.44
CA LYS A 87 -2.01 -7.28 7.04
C LYS A 87 -2.28 -8.09 5.79
N ILE A 88 -1.60 -7.74 4.70
CA ILE A 88 -1.77 -8.43 3.43
C ILE A 88 -1.48 -9.94 3.54
N ARG A 89 -0.55 -10.36 4.42
CA ARG A 89 -0.29 -11.77 4.74
C ARG A 89 -1.50 -12.52 5.30
N GLU A 90 -2.35 -11.88 6.09
CA GLU A 90 -3.54 -12.51 6.68
C GLU A 90 -4.66 -12.66 5.64
N ILE A 91 -4.74 -11.70 4.71
CA ILE A 91 -5.68 -11.72 3.59
C ILE A 91 -5.32 -12.83 2.59
N PHE A 92 -4.03 -13.07 2.35
CA PHE A 92 -3.58 -14.14 1.45
C PHE A 92 -3.80 -15.55 1.94
N ILE A 93 -3.59 -15.81 3.24
CA ILE A 93 -3.85 -17.15 3.81
C ILE A 93 -5.33 -17.52 3.66
N SER A 94 -6.23 -16.54 3.61
CA SER A 94 -7.66 -16.77 3.45
C SER A 94 -8.09 -17.11 2.01
N LEU A 95 -7.22 -16.87 1.01
CA LEU A 95 -7.50 -17.09 -0.42
C LEU A 95 -6.82 -18.35 -1.01
N ALA A 96 -5.94 -18.99 -0.24
CA ALA A 96 -5.19 -20.20 -0.61
C ALA A 96 -5.80 -21.46 0.03
#